data_AF-A0A2G4EUZ9-F1
#
_entry.id   AF-A0A2G4EUZ9-F1
#
_cell.length_a   1.000
_cell.length_b   1.000
_cell.length_c   1.000
_cell.angle_alpha   90.00
_cell.angle_beta   90.00
_cell.angle_gamma   90.00
#
_symmetry.space_group_name_H-M   'P 1'
#
loop_
_entity.id
_entity.type
_entity.pdbx_description
1 polymer ?
#
loop_
_entity_poly.entity_id
_entity_poly.type
_entity_poly.pdbx_seq_one_letter_code
_entity_poly.pdbx_strand_id
1 'polypeptide(L)' 'MQRLGLLAPPLLRAARGAYRLYLELHYEQMQRPTGMVVCLGRDRAQLIFTSQPILLPGECFVTFEEIESQMY' A
#
# COMPACT_ATOMS: atom_id res chain seq x y z
N MET A 1 -1.37 18.80 3.57
CA MET A 1 -1.49 18.36 2.15
C MET A 1 -0.09 18.22 1.58
N GLN A 2 0.53 17.03 1.68
CA GLN A 2 1.85 16.77 1.11
C GLN A 2 1.72 15.59 0.15
N ARG A 3 2.01 15.90 -1.11
CA ARG A 3 1.65 15.17 -2.34
C ARG A 3 2.30 13.78 -2.38
N LEU A 4 1.51 12.76 -2.72
CA LEU A 4 1.96 11.42 -3.12
C LEU A 4 2.73 11.38 -4.46
N GLY A 5 3.15 12.52 -4.99
CA GLY A 5 3.80 12.63 -6.30
C GLY A 5 5.26 12.14 -6.35
N LEU A 6 5.77 11.50 -5.30
CA LEU A 6 7.17 11.05 -5.24
C LEU A 6 7.36 9.71 -4.50
N LEU A 7 6.42 8.77 -4.63
CA LEU A 7 6.72 7.38 -4.27
C LEU A 7 7.77 6.86 -5.26
N ALA A 8 8.93 6.44 -4.76
CA ALA A 8 10.02 5.97 -5.61
C ALA A 8 9.54 4.78 -6.48
N PRO A 9 9.91 4.72 -7.78
CA PRO A 9 9.46 3.65 -8.69
C PRO A 9 9.67 2.20 -8.22
N PRO A 10 10.68 1.86 -7.40
CA PRO A 10 10.81 0.54 -6.79
C PRO A 10 9.73 0.25 -5.74
N LEU A 11 9.32 1.26 -4.99
CA LEU A 11 8.35 1.15 -3.90
C LEU A 11 6.96 0.81 -4.44
N LEU A 12 6.56 1.47 -5.52
CA LEU A 12 5.31 1.20 -6.22
C LEU A 12 5.29 -0.21 -6.81
N ARG A 13 6.43 -0.69 -7.32
CA ARG A 13 6.54 -2.07 -7.83
C ARG A 13 6.40 -3.11 -6.71
N ALA A 14 7.02 -2.87 -5.56
CA ALA A 14 6.90 -3.75 -4.40
C ALA A 14 5.47 -3.78 -3.86
N ALA A 15 4.84 -2.61 -3.68
CA ALA A 15 3.45 -2.49 -3.25
C ALA A 15 2.49 -3.21 -4.22
N ARG A 16 2.71 -3.07 -5.53
CA ARG A 16 1.93 -3.77 -6.56
C ARG A 16 2.08 -5.29 -6.49
N GLY A 17 3.30 -5.79 -6.31
CA GLY A 17 3.57 -7.23 -6.19
C GLY A 17 2.85 -7.84 -4.99
N ALA A 18 2.94 -7.17 -3.84
CA ALA A 18 2.25 -7.58 -2.62
C ALA A 18 0.71 -7.51 -2.77
N TYR A 19 0.18 -6.51 -3.49
CA TYR A 19 -1.27 -6.43 -3.75
C TYR A 19 -1.78 -7.57 -4.62
N ARG A 20 -1.10 -7.89 -5.72
CA ARG A 20 -1.50 -9.00 -6.60
C ARG A 20 -1.50 -10.33 -5.87
N LEU A 21 -0.43 -10.59 -5.11
CA LEU A 21 -0.32 -11.80 -4.31
C LEU A 21 -1.45 -11.89 -3.27
N TYR A 22 -1.81 -10.75 -2.65
CA TYR A 22 -2.95 -10.69 -1.74
C TYR A 22 -4.27 -11.08 -2.43
N LEU A 23 -4.55 -10.49 -3.60
CA LEU A 23 -5.76 -10.79 -4.38
C LEU A 23 -5.82 -12.26 -4.82
N GLU A 24 -4.70 -12.83 -5.25
CA GLU A 24 -4.60 -14.23 -5.66
C GLU A 24 -4.84 -15.20 -4.50
N LEU A 25 -4.33 -14.88 -3.30
CA LEU A 25 -4.41 -15.77 -2.13
C LEU A 25 -5.71 -15.62 -1.32
N HIS A 26 -6.36 -14.45 -1.37
CA HIS A 26 -7.50 -14.11 -0.49
C HIS A 26 -8.81 -13.88 -1.25
N TYR A 27 -8.94 -14.42 -2.46
CA TYR A 27 -10.16 -14.30 -3.29
C TYR A 27 -11.46 -14.69 -2.53
N GLU A 28 -11.37 -15.64 -1.58
CA GLU A 28 -12.49 -16.12 -0.76
C GLU A 28 -12.79 -15.25 0.47
N GLN A 29 -11.81 -14.46 0.95
CA GLN A 29 -11.93 -13.62 2.14
C GLN A 29 -12.06 -12.16 1.72
N MET A 30 -13.30 -11.77 1.41
CA MET A 30 -13.72 -10.48 0.85
C MET A 30 -13.42 -9.22 1.71
N GLN A 31 -12.51 -9.28 2.70
CA GLN A 31 -12.06 -8.06 3.36
C GLN A 31 -11.05 -7.35 2.46
N ARG A 32 -11.54 -6.34 1.74
CA ARG A 32 -10.68 -5.46 0.95
C ARG A 32 -9.82 -4.64 1.92
N PRO A 33 -8.49 -4.76 1.90
CA PRO A 33 -7.64 -3.93 2.72
C PRO A 33 -7.84 -2.46 2.33
N THR A 34 -7.73 -1.56 3.29
CA THR A 34 -7.91 -0.11 3.08
C THR A 34 -6.69 0.49 2.39
N GLY A 35 -5.51 -0.04 2.68
CA GLY A 35 -4.26 0.40 2.08
C GLY A 35 -3.07 -0.37 2.60
N MET A 36 -1.89 0.15 2.33
CA MET A 36 -0.62 -0.39 2.76
C MET A 36 0.21 0.71 3.41
N VAL A 37 0.84 0.40 4.53
CA VAL A 37 1.85 1.26 5.15
C VAL A 37 3.20 0.81 4.69
N VAL A 38 4.01 1.76 4.20
CA VAL A 38 5.34 1.51 3.69
C VAL A 38 6.34 2.34 4.49
N CYS A 39 7.38 1.69 5.01
CA CYS A 39 8.45 2.38 5.72
C CYS A 39 9.44 3.00 4.72
N LEU A 40 9.53 4.33 4.65
CA LEU A 40 10.55 5.02 3.88
C LEU A 40 11.93 4.70 4.47
N GLY A 41 12.76 3.99 3.72
CA GLY A 41 14.11 3.57 4.14
C GLY A 41 14.21 2.14 4.68
N ARG A 42 13.10 1.38 4.74
CA ARG A 42 13.11 -0.06 4.99
C ARG A 42 12.31 -0.73 3.88
N ASP A 43 12.75 -1.87 3.38
CA ASP A 43 11.98 -2.65 2.38
C ASP A 43 10.83 -3.42 3.04
N ARG A 44 10.08 -2.72 3.91
CA ARG A 44 8.99 -3.26 4.71
C ARG A 44 7.71 -2.52 4.38
N ALA A 45 6.71 -3.31 4.04
CA ALA A 45 5.37 -2.85 3.84
C ALA A 45 4.39 -3.75 4.60
N GLN A 46 3.33 -3.15 5.14
CA GLN A 46 2.31 -3.83 5.93
C GLN A 46 0.93 -3.48 5.40
N LEU A 47 0.11 -4.51 5.18
CA LEU A 47 -1.29 -4.33 4.81
C LEU A 47 -2.09 -3.80 6.00
N ILE A 48 -2.92 -2.80 5.74
CA ILE A 48 -3.82 -2.21 6.71
C ILE A 48 -5.26 -2.44 6.26
N PHE A 49 -6.05 -2.99 7.17
CA PHE A 49 -7.49 -3.21 7.00
C PHE A 49 -8.34 -2.16 7.73
N THR A 50 -7.69 -1.22 8.41
CA THR A 50 -8.35 -0.14 9.17
C THR A 50 -8.39 1.14 8.35
N SER A 51 -9.51 1.86 8.38
CA SER A 51 -9.68 3.13 7.66
C SER A 51 -8.78 4.27 8.14
N GLN A 52 -8.22 4.18 9.34
CA GLN A 52 -7.41 5.24 9.94
C GLN A 52 -6.18 4.66 10.67
N PRO A 53 -5.14 4.24 9.93
CA PRO A 53 -3.93 3.71 10.55
C PRO A 53 -3.16 4.81 11.28
N ILE A 54 -2.56 4.44 12.41
CA ILE A 54 -1.57 5.28 13.10
C ILE A 54 -0.24 5.08 12.39
N LEU A 55 0.31 6.16 11.82
CA LEU A 55 1.60 6.14 11.12
C LEU A 55 2.71 6.61 12.03
N LEU A 56 3.80 5.85 12.07
CA LEU A 56 5.04 6.25 12.73
C LEU A 56 5.85 7.21 11.83
N PRO A 57 6.79 7.99 12.41
CA PRO A 57 7.71 8.78 11.62
C PRO A 57 8.48 7.92 10.61
N GLY A 58 8.42 8.31 9.34
CA GLY A 58 9.01 7.55 8.23
C GLY A 58 8.09 6.50 7.61
N GLU A 59 6.87 6.34 8.11
CA GLU A 59 5.84 5.53 7.46
C GLU A 59 4.98 6.36 6.51
N CYS A 60 4.66 5.78 5.36
CA CYS A 60 3.77 6.36 4.37
C CYS A 60 2.60 5.41 4.15
N PHE A 61 1.38 5.91 4.35
CA PHE A 61 0.18 5.19 3.97
C PHE A 61 -0.13 5.41 2.50
N VAL A 62 -0.33 4.32 1.78
CA VAL A 62 -0.73 4.30 0.37
C VAL A 62 -2.06 3.58 0.30
N THR A 63 -3.10 4.26 -0.16
CA THR A 63 -4.43 3.64 -0.32
C THR A 63 -4.45 2.71 -1.52
N PHE A 64 -5.34 1.72 -1.51
CA PHE A 64 -5.50 0.87 -2.69
C PHE A 64 -6.00 1.62 -3.92
N GLU A 65 -6.80 2.68 -3.73
CA GLU A 65 -7.27 3.54 -4.81
C GLU A 65 -6.09 4.23 -5.54
N GLU A 66 -5.06 4.66 -4.81
CA GLU A 66 -3.85 5.25 -5.38
C GLU A 66 -2.95 4.22 -6.09
N ILE A 67 -2.95 2.97 -5.60
CA ILE A 67 -2.21 1.86 -6.24
C ILE A 67 -2.90 1.49 -7.56
N GLU A 68 -4.23 1.36 -7.54
CA GLU A 68 -5.04 1.02 -8.72
C GLU A 68 -5.05 2.16 -9.75
N SER A 69 -5.10 3.42 -9.32
CA SER A 69 -5.02 4.59 -10.21
C SER A 69 -3.66 4.70 -10.94
N GLN A 70 -2.62 4.01 -10.49
CA GLN A 70 -1.34 3.92 -11.20
C GLN A 70 -1.22 2.66 -12.05
N MET A 71 -2.23 1.78 -12.03
CA MET A 71 -2.32 0.61 -12.90
C MET A 71 -3.04 0.90 -14.23
N TYR A 72 -3.73 2.04 -14.35
CA TYR A 72 -4.45 2.50 -15.54
C TYR A 72 -3.93 3.85 -16.02
#